data_AF-A0A8F4FS56-F1
#
_entry.id   AF-A0A8F4FS56-F1
#
_cell.length_a   1.000
_cell.length_b   1.000
_cell.length_c   1.000
_cell.angle_alpha   90.00
_cell.angle_beta   90.00
_cell.angle_gamma   90.00
#
_symmetry.space_group_name_H-M   'P 1'
#
loop_
_entity.id
_entity.type
_entity.pdbx_description
1 polymer ?
#
loop_
_entity_poly.entity_id
_entity_poly.type
_entity_poly.pdbx_seq_one_letter_code
_entity_poly.pdbx_strand_id
1 'polypeptide(L)'
;MAEAPVVEPPAARTEPVEPEQPVDPVALPELTDDELTAFALATDRTDVAGDEAISYWDVVAPRDLGLLPGWYMPSPSAGTRRLVGWRRRVVFLVTGSIVVINAVGLCITYGHVTLG
;
A
#
# COMPACT_ATOMS: atom_id res chain seq x y z
N MET A 1 -18.11 38.65 7.86
CA MET A 1 -17.13 37.69 8.43
C MET A 1 -17.87 36.94 9.52
N ALA A 2 -18.24 35.69 9.28
CA ALA A 2 -18.96 34.87 10.25
C ALA A 2 -17.95 33.91 10.90
N GLU A 3 -17.79 34.05 12.21
CA GLU A 3 -16.99 33.17 13.07
C GLU A 3 -17.60 31.76 13.03
N ALA A 4 -16.85 30.76 12.58
CA ALA A 4 -17.29 29.36 12.61
C ALA A 4 -17.27 28.85 14.07
N PRO A 5 -18.28 28.10 14.53
CA PRO A 5 -18.26 27.55 15.87
C PRO A 5 -17.13 26.53 16.02
N VAL A 6 -16.29 26.74 17.03
CA VAL A 6 -15.26 25.80 17.47
C VAL A 6 -15.98 24.55 17.98
N VAL A 7 -15.99 23.48 17.16
CA VAL A 7 -16.44 22.17 17.60
C VAL A 7 -15.33 21.57 18.46
N GLU A 8 -15.57 21.54 19.77
CA GLU A 8 -14.69 20.91 20.73
C GLU A 8 -14.48 19.43 20.34
N PRO A 9 -13.22 18.96 20.22
CA PRO A 9 -12.96 17.60 19.82
C PRO A 9 -13.56 16.62 20.86
N PRO A 10 -14.19 15.52 20.42
CA PRO A 10 -14.72 14.53 21.36
C PRO A 10 -13.55 14.04 22.21
N ALA A 11 -13.69 14.15 23.53
CA ALA A 11 -12.72 13.65 24.49
C ALA A 11 -12.26 12.25 24.04
N ALA A 12 -10.96 12.10 23.81
CA ALA A 12 -10.37 10.83 23.45
C ALA A 12 -10.87 9.80 24.48
N ARG A 13 -11.63 8.80 24.03
CA ARG A 13 -12.00 7.67 24.89
C ARG A 13 -10.71 6.99 25.30
N THR A 14 -10.18 7.35 26.46
CA THR A 14 -9.10 6.63 27.16
C THR A 14 -9.69 5.45 27.91
N GLU A 15 -10.62 4.73 27.29
CA GLU A 15 -11.01 3.44 27.83
C GLU A 15 -9.80 2.52 27.65
N PRO A 16 -9.34 1.84 28.72
CA PRO A 16 -8.30 0.85 28.60
C PRO A 16 -8.70 -0.15 27.51
N VAL A 17 -7.84 -0.31 26.50
CA VAL A 17 -7.99 -1.42 25.56
C VAL A 17 -7.91 -2.70 26.39
N GLU A 18 -9.07 -3.33 26.56
CA GLU A 18 -9.19 -4.63 27.21
C GLU A 18 -8.23 -5.60 26.50
N PRO A 19 -7.50 -6.49 27.23
CA PRO A 19 -6.55 -7.38 26.59
C PRO A 19 -7.24 -8.11 25.44
N GLU A 20 -6.64 -8.02 24.24
CA GLU A 20 -7.13 -8.70 23.04
C GLU A 20 -7.44 -10.14 23.42
N GLN A 21 -8.73 -10.47 23.49
CA GLN A 21 -9.16 -11.85 23.64
C GLN A 21 -8.49 -12.62 22.51
N PRO A 22 -7.93 -13.81 22.76
CA PRO A 22 -7.40 -14.63 21.69
C PRO A 22 -8.49 -14.73 20.63
N VAL A 23 -8.19 -14.22 19.43
CA VAL A 23 -9.10 -14.31 18.30
C VAL A 23 -9.31 -15.79 18.09
N ASP A 24 -10.48 -16.29 18.51
CA ASP A 24 -10.88 -17.65 18.20
C ASP A 24 -10.75 -17.76 16.69
N PRO A 25 -9.88 -18.65 16.18
CA PRO A 25 -9.78 -18.82 14.74
C PRO A 25 -11.18 -19.21 14.31
N VAL A 26 -11.85 -18.31 13.60
CA VAL A 26 -13.08 -18.63 12.90
C VAL A 26 -12.70 -19.87 12.11
N ALA A 27 -13.33 -21.00 12.44
CA ALA A 27 -13.13 -22.26 11.73
C ALA A 27 -13.69 -22.06 10.33
N LEU A 28 -12.90 -21.40 9.48
CA LEU A 28 -13.17 -21.29 8.08
C LEU A 28 -13.04 -22.71 7.52
N PRO A 29 -13.96 -23.13 6.65
CA PRO A 29 -13.77 -24.37 5.93
C PRO A 29 -12.38 -24.33 5.26
N GLU A 30 -11.65 -25.45 5.33
CA GLU A 30 -10.38 -25.63 4.63
C GLU A 30 -10.63 -25.40 3.14
N LEU A 31 -10.11 -24.29 2.62
CA LEU A 31 -10.24 -23.93 1.22
C LEU A 31 -9.21 -24.72 0.42
N THR A 32 -9.68 -25.42 -0.61
CA THR A 32 -8.79 -26.11 -1.54
C THR A 32 -8.13 -25.10 -2.49
N ASP A 33 -6.95 -25.44 -3.02
CA ASP A 33 -6.24 -24.61 -4.01
C ASP A 33 -7.10 -24.31 -5.24
N ASP A 34 -7.95 -25.26 -5.66
CA ASP A 34 -8.88 -25.10 -6.78
C ASP A 34 -9.97 -24.06 -6.47
N GLU A 35 -10.52 -24.07 -5.25
CA GLU A 35 -11.50 -23.08 -4.80
C GLU A 35 -10.88 -21.68 -4.69
N LEU A 36 -9.67 -21.58 -4.13
CA LEU A 36 -8.92 -20.31 -4.08
C LEU A 36 -8.65 -19.76 -5.49
N THR A 37 -8.26 -20.63 -6.42
CA THR A 37 -8.04 -20.27 -7.82
C THR A 37 -9.32 -19.79 -8.48
N ALA A 38 -10.44 -20.48 -8.23
CA ALA A 38 -11.75 -20.06 -8.73
C ALA A 38 -12.15 -18.67 -8.21
N PHE A 39 -11.94 -18.37 -6.92
CA PHE A 39 -12.22 -17.03 -6.36
C PHE A 39 -11.33 -15.94 -6.94
N ALA A 40 -10.04 -16.22 -7.10
CA ALA A 40 -9.09 -15.29 -7.70
C ALA A 40 -9.46 -14.95 -9.16
N LEU A 41 -9.93 -15.94 -9.93
CA LEU A 41 -10.37 -15.75 -11.31
C LEU A 41 -11.76 -15.12 -11.43
N ALA A 42 -12.65 -15.36 -10.45
CA ALA A 42 -13.99 -14.80 -10.44
C ALA A 42 -14.01 -13.30 -10.09
N THR A 43 -12.93 -12.77 -9.50
CA THR A 43 -12.83 -11.35 -9.17
C THR A 43 -12.42 -10.55 -10.41
N ASP A 44 -13.33 -9.76 -10.99
CA ASP A 44 -12.97 -8.84 -12.07
C ASP A 44 -12.30 -7.60 -11.48
N ARG A 45 -11.01 -7.40 -11.82
CA ARG A 45 -10.25 -6.22 -11.40
C ARG A 45 -10.82 -4.92 -11.97
N THR A 46 -11.62 -5.00 -13.02
CA THR A 46 -12.23 -3.85 -13.71
C THR A 46 -13.64 -3.52 -13.25
N ASP A 47 -14.16 -4.26 -12.25
CA ASP A 47 -15.42 -3.91 -11.61
C ASP A 47 -15.35 -2.47 -11.10
N VAL A 48 -16.23 -1.64 -11.68
CA VAL A 48 -16.35 -0.24 -11.29
C VAL A 48 -16.92 -0.23 -9.88
N ALA A 49 -16.21 0.43 -8.97
CA ALA A 49 -16.70 0.63 -7.62
C ALA A 49 -18.09 1.30 -7.68
N GLY A 50 -19.07 0.78 -6.95
CA GLY A 50 -20.44 1.31 -7.00
C GLY A 50 -20.51 2.79 -6.64
N ASP A 51 -21.61 3.47 -6.95
CA ASP A 51 -21.74 4.92 -6.77
C ASP A 51 -21.55 5.39 -5.31
N GLU A 52 -21.75 4.48 -4.34
CA GLU A 52 -21.53 4.71 -2.90
C GLU A 52 -20.08 4.40 -2.45
N ALA A 53 -19.21 3.97 -3.36
CA ALA A 53 -17.82 3.68 -3.06
C ALA A 53 -17.04 4.97 -2.83
N ILE A 54 -16.72 5.23 -1.57
CA ILE A 54 -15.84 6.33 -1.19
C ILE A 54 -14.37 5.87 -1.22
N SER A 55 -13.48 6.81 -1.56
CA SER A 55 -12.05 6.56 -1.49
C SER A 55 -11.63 6.25 -0.05
N TYR A 56 -10.95 5.13 0.17
CA TYR A 56 -10.34 4.80 1.48
C TYR A 56 -9.46 5.94 1.99
N TRP A 57 -8.77 6.64 1.08
CA TRP A 57 -7.92 7.77 1.43
C TRP A 57 -8.70 9.00 1.85
N ASP A 58 -9.96 9.18 1.42
CA ASP A 58 -10.79 10.28 1.91
C ASP A 58 -11.34 9.97 3.31
N VAL A 59 -11.46 8.69 3.66
CA VAL A 59 -11.85 8.21 5.00
C VAL A 59 -10.67 8.25 5.97
N VAL A 60 -9.46 7.91 5.50
CA VAL A 60 -8.24 7.76 6.32
C VAL A 60 -7.25 8.91 6.12
N ALA A 61 -7.59 9.92 5.29
CA ALA A 61 -6.81 11.15 5.17
C ALA A 61 -6.55 11.73 6.57
N PRO A 62 -5.38 12.35 6.80
CA PRO A 62 -4.86 12.51 8.16
C PRO A 62 -5.75 13.43 9.00
N ARG A 63 -6.71 12.87 9.73
CA ARG A 63 -6.95 13.30 11.10
C ARG A 63 -5.82 12.67 11.88
N ASP A 64 -4.74 13.42 12.06
CA ASP A 64 -3.57 13.07 12.90
C ASP A 64 -3.64 11.65 13.46
N LEU A 65 -3.25 10.65 12.65
CA LEU A 65 -3.01 9.30 13.15
C LEU A 65 -1.68 9.32 13.92
N GLY A 66 -1.60 10.17 14.95
CA GLY A 66 -0.46 10.42 15.82
C GLY A 66 -0.05 9.21 16.68
N LEU A 67 -0.41 8.01 16.24
CA LEU A 67 -0.10 6.75 16.90
C LEU A 67 1.01 5.98 16.19
N LEU A 68 1.31 6.25 14.91
CA LEU A 68 2.36 5.53 14.17
C LEU A 68 3.28 6.50 13.42
N PRO A 69 4.61 6.34 13.55
CA PRO A 69 5.56 7.17 12.81
C PRO A 69 5.39 7.00 11.30
N GLY A 70 5.64 8.07 10.53
CA GLY A 70 5.55 8.05 9.07
C GLY A 70 6.50 7.08 8.36
N TRP A 71 7.46 6.47 9.07
CA TRP A 71 8.29 5.38 8.54
C TRP A 71 7.61 4.01 8.58
N TYR A 72 6.62 3.81 9.45
CA TYR A 72 5.94 2.52 9.64
C TYR A 72 4.81 2.32 8.62
N MET A 73 4.16 3.41 8.20
CA MET A 73 3.17 3.37 7.14
C MET A 73 3.26 4.66 6.32
N PRO A 74 4.29 4.80 5.47
CA PRO A 74 4.41 5.98 4.63
C PRO A 74 3.18 6.06 3.75
N SER A 75 2.42 7.15 3.87
CA SER A 75 1.24 7.40 3.04
C SER A 75 1.58 7.13 1.57
N PRO A 76 0.98 6.10 0.95
CA PRO A 76 1.17 5.88 -0.46
C PRO A 76 0.42 7.02 -1.14
N SER A 77 1.15 7.93 -1.76
CA SER A 77 0.65 8.91 -2.74
C SER A 77 -0.03 10.20 -2.25
N ALA A 78 0.36 10.78 -1.11
CA ALA A 78 0.03 12.20 -0.85
C ALA A 78 0.77 13.23 -1.76
N GLY A 79 1.57 12.78 -2.74
CA GLY A 79 2.31 13.72 -3.57
C GLY A 79 3.32 13.12 -4.53
N THR A 80 2.99 12.04 -5.25
CA THR A 80 3.85 11.54 -6.33
C THR A 80 3.85 12.55 -7.46
N ARG A 81 4.69 13.58 -7.33
CA ARG A 81 4.93 14.59 -8.37
C ARG A 81 5.28 13.83 -9.64
N ARG A 82 4.47 14.01 -10.69
CA ARG A 82 4.72 13.39 -12.00
C ARG A 82 6.17 13.67 -12.37
N LEU A 83 6.94 12.61 -12.62
CA LEU A 83 8.32 12.71 -13.08
C LEU A 83 8.30 13.33 -14.49
N VAL A 84 8.54 14.63 -14.58
CA VAL A 84 8.59 15.37 -15.85
C VAL A 84 10.01 15.70 -16.27
N GLY A 85 10.23 15.83 -17.58
CA GLY A 85 11.49 16.28 -18.17
C GLY A 85 12.65 15.29 -17.99
N TRP A 86 13.80 15.80 -17.56
CA TRP A 86 15.06 15.05 -17.46
C TRP A 86 15.00 13.91 -16.44
N ARG A 87 14.28 14.08 -15.33
CA ARG A 87 14.12 13.04 -14.30
C ARG A 87 13.50 11.76 -14.86
N ARG A 88 12.54 11.90 -15.78
CA ARG A 88 11.94 10.74 -16.47
C ARG A 88 12.95 9.98 -17.31
N ARG A 89 13.86 10.70 -17.99
CA ARG A 89 14.92 10.07 -18.80
C ARG A 89 15.91 9.33 -17.93
N VAL A 90 16.30 9.91 -16.79
CA VAL A 90 17.20 9.25 -15.82
C VAL A 90 16.57 7.96 -15.31
N VAL A 91 15.29 7.98 -14.92
CA VAL A 91 14.58 6.77 -14.48
C VAL A 91 14.57 5.70 -15.57
N PHE A 92 14.22 6.05 -16.81
CA PHE A 92 14.25 5.09 -17.92
C PHE A 92 15.65 4.56 -18.21
N LEU A 93 16.69 5.37 -18.07
CA LEU A 93 18.07 4.95 -18.26
C LEU A 93 18.49 3.96 -17.17
N VAL A 94 18.17 4.24 -15.90
CA VAL A 94 18.45 3.34 -14.78
C VAL A 94 17.69 2.03 -14.94
N THR A 95 16.37 2.08 -15.15
CA THR A 95 15.54 0.89 -15.37
C THR A 95 16.02 0.09 -16.58
N GLY A 96 16.31 0.75 -17.69
CA GLY A 96 16.85 0.12 -18.90
C GLY A 96 18.19 -0.57 -18.65
N SER A 97 19.10 0.07 -17.91
CA SER A 97 20.40 -0.54 -17.57
C SER A 97 20.23 -1.81 -16.74
N ILE A 98 19.32 -1.81 -15.76
CA ILE A 98 19.04 -2.99 -14.92
C ILE A 98 18.46 -4.10 -15.79
N VAL A 99 17.49 -3.80 -16.66
CA VAL A 99 16.88 -4.78 -17.57
C VAL A 99 17.93 -5.39 -18.49
N VAL A 100 18.82 -4.58 -19.08
CA VAL A 100 19.90 -5.07 -19.95
C VAL A 100 20.87 -5.95 -19.18
N ILE A 101 21.28 -5.55 -17.96
CA ILE A 101 22.17 -6.34 -17.10
C ILE A 101 21.55 -7.70 -16.77
N ASN A 102 20.25 -7.76 -16.48
CA ASN A 102 19.53 -9.00 -16.25
C ASN A 102 19.41 -9.84 -17.53
N ALA A 103 19.10 -9.22 -18.67
CA ALA A 103 18.93 -9.92 -19.94
C ALA A 103 20.23 -10.55 -20.48
N VAL A 104 21.38 -9.90 -20.25
CA VAL A 104 22.70 -10.44 -20.62
C VAL A 104 23.23 -11.41 -19.54
N GLY A 105 22.49 -11.63 -18.45
CA GLY A 105 22.90 -12.54 -17.38
C GLY A 105 24.03 -12.01 -16.49
N LEU A 106 24.30 -10.70 -16.52
CA LEU A 106 25.24 -10.03 -15.61
C LEU A 106 24.67 -9.85 -14.20
N CYS A 107 23.36 -10.01 -14.01
CA CYS A 107 22.72 -10.02 -12.69
C CYS A 107 23.05 -11.34 -11.99
N ILE A 108 24.26 -11.41 -11.46
CA ILE A 108 24.78 -12.59 -10.79
C ILE A 108 24.55 -12.41 -9.29
N THR A 109 23.46 -12.99 -8.79
CA THR A 109 23.17 -12.98 -7.35
C THR A 109 24.09 -13.94 -6.56
N TYR A 110 24.88 -14.84 -7.21
CA TYR A 110 25.72 -15.85 -6.52
C TYR A 110 27.01 -16.36 -7.22
N GLY A 111 27.50 -15.75 -8.29
CA GLY A 111 28.65 -16.22 -9.09
C GLY A 111 29.79 -15.21 -9.15
N HIS A 112 30.99 -15.67 -8.78
CA HIS A 112 32.20 -14.87 -8.83
C HIS A 112 32.58 -14.54 -10.29
N VAL A 113 32.76 -13.27 -10.62
CA VAL A 113 33.27 -12.84 -11.94
C VAL A 113 34.79 -12.92 -11.91
N THR A 114 35.37 -14.03 -12.35
CA THR A 114 36.82 -14.10 -12.60
C THR A 114 37.07 -13.57 -14.01
N LEU A 115 37.62 -12.36 -14.11
CA LEU A 115 38.30 -11.92 -15.32
C LEU A 115 39.66 -12.64 -15.36
N GLY A 116 39.82 -13.54 -16.33
CA GLY A 116 41.10 -14.18 -16.64
C GLY A 116 42.03 -13.22 -17.38
#